data_AF-A0A2M9ITA3-F1
#
_entry.id   AF-A0A2M9ITA3-F1
#
_cell.length_a   1.000
_cell.length_b   1.000
_cell.length_c   1.000
_cell.angle_alpha   90.00
_cell.angle_beta   90.00
_cell.angle_gamma   90.00
#
_symmetry.space_group_name_H-M   'P 1'
#
loop_
_entity.id
_entity.type
_entity.pdbx_description
1 polymer ?
#
loop_
_entity_poly.entity_id
_entity_poly.type
_entity_poly.pdbx_seq_one_letter_code
_entity_poly.pdbx_strand_id
1 'polypeptide(L)'
;MRLHVIAAALAATAAAVVPAAGTAHAAAQPASCSTIDIGDPGQMWISNQYVGEVEQQYDSCTHLVIAHWQWAGSWQQAHNGSTSVTVYVQASQAAGFKQSTPTTKPDTQKDVSSAIDVHAATPDQWLAEAVVNYCGTHGTLHDYSNGGTLDGPHPTHC
;
A
#
# COMPACT_ATOMS: atom_id res chain seq x y z
N MET A 1 47.04 -3.25 54.43
CA MET A 1 47.07 -4.73 54.39
C MET A 1 45.85 -5.25 55.14
N ARG A 2 44.80 -5.69 54.43
CA ARG A 2 43.82 -6.70 54.86
C ARG A 2 42.83 -6.94 53.72
N LEU A 3 43.02 -8.09 53.10
CA LEU A 3 42.23 -8.72 52.06
C LEU A 3 40.96 -9.32 52.71
N HIS A 4 39.78 -9.12 52.13
CA HIS A 4 38.62 -9.98 52.40
C HIS A 4 37.93 -10.29 51.08
N VAL A 5 38.09 -11.54 50.65
CA VAL A 5 37.34 -12.18 49.58
C VAL A 5 36.06 -12.73 50.22
N ILE A 6 34.90 -12.37 49.68
CA ILE A 6 33.64 -13.08 49.95
C ILE A 6 33.05 -13.43 48.59
N ALA A 7 33.12 -14.72 48.27
CA ALA A 7 32.37 -15.33 47.18
C ALA A 7 30.97 -15.67 47.68
N ALA A 8 29.95 -15.34 46.90
CA ALA A 8 28.59 -15.86 47.07
C ALA A 8 28.08 -16.33 45.71
N ALA A 9 27.66 -17.59 45.66
CA ALA A 9 27.22 -18.31 44.48
C ALA A 9 25.73 -18.11 44.20
N LEU A 10 25.42 -18.11 42.90
CA LEU A 10 24.28 -18.73 42.21
C LEU A 10 22.85 -18.60 42.79
N ALA A 11 21.98 -17.92 42.04
CA ALA A 11 20.59 -18.35 41.84
C ALA A 11 20.13 -17.91 40.44
N ALA A 12 20.01 -18.89 39.53
CA ALA A 12 19.32 -18.72 38.27
C ALA A 12 17.81 -18.87 38.50
N THR A 13 17.05 -17.80 38.24
CA THR A 13 15.60 -17.88 38.08
C THR A 13 15.27 -17.37 36.69
N ALA A 14 15.07 -18.30 35.76
CA ALA A 14 14.40 -18.05 34.50
C ALA A 14 12.92 -17.77 34.82
N ALA A 15 12.51 -16.51 34.75
CA ALA A 15 11.10 -16.17 34.66
C ALA A 15 10.69 -16.34 33.20
N ALA A 16 9.96 -17.42 32.91
CA ALA A 16 9.21 -17.53 31.67
C ALA A 16 8.17 -16.40 31.67
N VAL A 17 8.41 -15.36 30.88
CA VAL A 17 7.38 -14.37 30.55
C VAL A 17 6.41 -15.09 29.62
N VAL A 18 5.27 -15.47 30.16
CA VAL A 18 4.10 -15.87 29.37
C VAL A 18 3.70 -14.63 28.57
N PRO A 19 3.70 -14.65 27.22
CA PRO A 19 3.07 -13.58 26.47
C PRO A 19 1.60 -13.58 26.86
N ALA A 20 1.15 -12.50 27.48
CA ALA A 20 -0.26 -12.23 27.65
C ALA A 20 -0.92 -12.38 26.27
N ALA A 21 -1.95 -13.22 26.20
CA ALA A 21 -2.78 -13.33 25.02
C ALA A 21 -3.26 -11.92 24.67
N GLY A 22 -2.72 -11.37 23.60
CA GLY A 22 -3.18 -10.10 23.06
C GLY A 22 -4.65 -10.30 22.72
N THR A 23 -5.54 -9.68 23.49
CA THR A 23 -6.90 -9.48 23.03
C THR A 23 -6.75 -8.71 21.73
N ALA A 24 -7.04 -9.35 20.60
CA ALA A 24 -7.19 -8.67 19.33
C ALA A 24 -8.18 -7.52 19.59
N HIS A 25 -7.65 -6.30 19.63
CA HIS A 25 -8.50 -5.13 19.64
C HIS A 25 -9.16 -5.13 18.26
N ALA A 26 -10.40 -5.62 18.19
CA ALA A 26 -11.27 -5.27 17.08
C ALA A 26 -11.32 -3.74 17.11
N ALA A 27 -10.58 -3.11 16.19
CA ALA A 27 -10.66 -1.67 16.01
C ALA A 27 -12.14 -1.36 15.83
N ALA A 28 -12.69 -0.54 16.73
CA ALA A 28 -14.06 -0.10 16.61
C ALA A 28 -14.23 0.45 15.19
N GLN A 29 -15.15 -0.12 14.41
CA GLN A 29 -15.47 0.42 13.09
C GLN A 29 -15.76 1.92 13.27
N PRO A 30 -15.07 2.82 12.55
CA PRO A 30 -15.33 4.24 12.69
C PRO A 30 -16.83 4.49 12.44
N ALA A 31 -17.45 5.28 13.31
CA ALA A 31 -18.89 5.57 13.28
C ALA A 31 -19.34 6.34 12.01
N SER A 32 -18.38 6.71 11.16
CA SER A 32 -18.56 7.32 9.86
C SER A 32 -17.69 6.59 8.84
N CYS A 33 -18.24 6.34 7.66
CA CYS A 33 -17.46 5.81 6.56
C CYS A 33 -16.65 6.93 5.87
N SER A 34 -15.49 6.58 5.31
CA SER A 34 -14.56 7.53 4.68
C SER A 34 -13.64 6.83 3.69
N THR A 35 -13.00 7.60 2.82
CA THR A 35 -11.85 7.15 2.02
C THR A 35 -10.56 7.40 2.81
N ILE A 36 -9.72 6.38 2.93
CA ILE A 36 -8.39 6.47 3.54
C ILE A 36 -7.34 5.94 2.59
N ASP A 37 -6.12 6.47 2.68
CA ASP A 37 -4.97 5.93 1.96
C ASP A 37 -4.44 4.69 2.69
N ILE A 38 -3.97 3.72 1.92
CA ILE A 38 -3.52 2.40 2.37
C ILE A 38 -2.08 2.18 1.93
N GLY A 39 -1.21 1.99 2.92
CA GLY A 39 0.21 1.77 2.69
C GLY A 39 0.92 2.97 2.09
N ASP A 40 2.12 2.73 1.57
CA ASP A 40 2.93 3.74 0.90
C ASP A 40 2.66 3.74 -0.63
N PRO A 41 2.79 4.90 -1.31
CA PRO A 41 2.56 5.05 -2.74
C PRO A 41 3.69 4.48 -3.61
N GLY A 42 3.34 4.09 -4.84
CA GLY A 42 4.27 3.77 -5.90
C GLY A 42 4.64 5.00 -6.72
N GLN A 43 5.87 5.48 -6.59
CA GLN A 43 6.34 6.69 -7.28
C GLN A 43 6.99 6.36 -8.63
N MET A 44 6.83 7.24 -9.62
CA MET A 44 7.40 7.05 -10.95
C MET A 44 8.29 8.22 -11.39
N TRP A 45 9.41 7.89 -11.99
CA TRP A 45 10.27 8.80 -12.73
C TRP A 45 10.41 8.33 -14.18
N ILE A 46 10.42 9.28 -15.12
CA ILE A 46 10.74 9.06 -16.54
C ILE A 46 11.85 10.03 -16.92
N SER A 47 12.97 9.52 -17.43
CA SER A 47 14.17 10.30 -17.75
C SER A 47 14.63 11.18 -16.59
N ASN A 48 14.64 10.61 -15.36
CA ASN A 48 14.96 11.30 -14.10
C ASN A 48 14.02 12.47 -13.71
N GLN A 49 12.87 12.63 -14.37
CA GLN A 49 11.85 13.60 -13.96
C GLN A 49 10.75 12.88 -13.19
N TYR A 50 10.33 13.45 -12.06
CA TYR A 50 9.20 12.92 -11.30
C TYR A 50 7.90 13.11 -12.09
N VAL A 51 7.19 12.01 -12.31
CA VAL A 51 6.01 11.94 -13.18
C VAL A 51 4.72 11.97 -12.37
N GLY A 52 4.71 11.32 -11.21
CA GLY A 52 3.55 11.16 -10.35
C GLY A 52 3.65 9.89 -9.50
N GLU A 53 2.57 9.57 -8.80
CA GLU A 53 2.49 8.39 -7.95
C GLU A 53 1.11 7.75 -7.97
N VAL A 54 1.08 6.44 -7.72
CA VAL A 54 -0.14 5.67 -7.48
C VAL A 54 -0.29 5.37 -6.00
N GLU A 55 -1.38 5.83 -5.42
CA GLU A 55 -1.82 5.53 -4.06
C GLU A 55 -2.93 4.49 -4.10
N GLN A 56 -2.91 3.58 -3.14
CA GLN A 56 -4.06 2.73 -2.87
C GLN A 56 -4.95 3.42 -1.85
N GLN A 57 -6.24 3.49 -2.13
CA GLN A 57 -7.23 4.02 -1.19
C GLN A 57 -8.30 2.98 -0.90
N TYR A 58 -8.94 3.10 0.25
CA TYR A 58 -10.08 2.28 0.64
C TYR A 58 -11.26 3.16 1.02
N ASP A 59 -12.37 3.01 0.32
CA ASP A 59 -13.65 3.63 0.67
C ASP A 59 -14.46 2.65 1.52
N SER A 60 -14.56 2.93 2.82
CA SER A 60 -15.29 2.09 3.76
C SER A 60 -16.82 2.23 3.66
N CYS A 61 -17.34 3.18 2.87
CA CYS A 61 -18.78 3.34 2.63
C CYS A 61 -19.28 2.32 1.60
N THR A 62 -18.45 2.08 0.58
CA THR A 62 -18.78 1.26 -0.59
C THR A 62 -17.96 -0.02 -0.67
N HIS A 63 -17.03 -0.22 0.27
CA HIS A 63 -16.09 -1.34 0.32
C HIS A 63 -15.22 -1.44 -0.94
N LEU A 64 -14.87 -0.29 -1.51
CA LEU A 64 -14.05 -0.22 -2.72
C LEU A 64 -12.57 -0.05 -2.38
N VAL A 65 -11.73 -0.87 -3.02
CA VAL A 65 -10.30 -0.59 -3.17
C VAL A 65 -10.13 0.25 -4.42
N ILE A 66 -9.37 1.33 -4.30
CA ILE A 66 -9.19 2.34 -5.33
C ILE A 66 -7.70 2.46 -5.62
N ALA A 67 -7.33 2.38 -6.89
CA ALA A 67 -6.04 2.85 -7.36
C ALA A 67 -6.21 4.31 -7.78
N HIS A 68 -5.50 5.21 -7.11
CA HIS A 68 -5.56 6.65 -7.32
C HIS A 68 -4.18 7.13 -7.80
N TRP A 69 -4.09 7.46 -9.09
CA TRP A 69 -2.92 8.10 -9.64
C TRP A 69 -3.03 9.61 -9.53
N GLN A 70 -1.94 10.25 -9.12
CA GLN A 70 -1.80 11.68 -9.15
C GLN A 70 -0.55 12.09 -9.95
N TRP A 71 -0.75 12.87 -11.01
CA TRP A 71 0.37 13.41 -11.79
C TRP A 71 1.15 14.47 -11.02
N ALA A 72 2.47 14.52 -11.19
CA ALA A 72 3.28 15.64 -10.73
C ALA A 72 2.87 16.92 -11.49
N GLY A 73 2.65 18.03 -10.77
CA GLY A 73 2.19 19.27 -11.39
C GLY A 73 3.18 19.84 -12.43
N SER A 74 4.48 19.64 -12.21
CA SER A 74 5.53 20.01 -13.18
C SER A 74 5.49 19.18 -14.45
N TRP A 75 5.18 17.88 -14.33
CA TRP A 75 5.06 16.98 -15.48
C TRP A 75 3.87 17.39 -16.36
N GLN A 76 2.70 17.60 -15.76
CA GLN A 76 1.51 18.04 -16.50
C GLN A 76 1.75 19.35 -17.26
N GLN A 77 2.48 20.30 -16.66
CA GLN A 77 2.77 21.57 -17.32
C GLN A 77 3.68 21.39 -18.55
N ALA A 78 4.65 20.49 -18.49
CA ALA A 78 5.59 20.24 -19.59
C ALA A 78 5.03 19.32 -20.68
N HIS A 79 4.08 18.45 -20.33
CA HIS A 79 3.61 17.37 -21.20
C HIS A 79 2.10 17.41 -21.52
N ASN A 80 1.38 18.45 -21.08
CA ASN A 80 -0.08 18.57 -21.18
C ASN A 80 -0.69 18.03 -22.49
N GLY A 81 -1.39 16.91 -22.40
CA GLY A 81 -2.11 16.25 -23.49
C GLY A 81 -1.27 15.32 -24.37
N SER A 82 0.01 15.10 -24.02
CA SER A 82 0.94 14.27 -24.80
C SER A 82 1.18 12.89 -24.19
N THR A 83 0.74 12.67 -22.95
CA THR A 83 0.95 11.43 -22.20
C THR A 83 -0.34 10.99 -21.51
N SER A 84 -0.45 9.69 -21.23
CA SER A 84 -1.55 9.11 -20.51
C SER A 84 -1.06 8.11 -19.48
N VAL A 85 -1.89 7.91 -18.45
CA VAL A 85 -1.70 6.89 -17.43
C VAL A 85 -2.85 5.91 -17.55
N THR A 86 -2.54 4.63 -17.39
CA THR A 86 -3.53 3.58 -17.16
C THR A 86 -3.41 3.13 -15.71
N VAL A 87 -4.53 3.15 -15.00
CA VAL A 87 -4.60 2.88 -13.55
C VAL A 87 -5.58 1.73 -13.30
N TYR A 88 -5.20 0.80 -12.43
CA TYR A 88 -6.06 -0.31 -12.00
C TYR A 88 -5.62 -0.86 -10.64
N VAL A 89 -6.52 -1.57 -9.97
CA VAL A 89 -6.23 -2.36 -8.78
C VAL A 89 -6.08 -3.82 -9.21
N GLN A 90 -5.10 -4.54 -8.68
CA GLN A 90 -4.82 -5.94 -9.01
C GLN A 90 -4.71 -6.79 -7.75
N ALA A 91 -5.25 -8.02 -7.79
CA ALA A 91 -5.13 -8.97 -6.70
C ALA A 91 -3.77 -9.69 -6.69
N SER A 92 -3.26 -10.08 -5.51
CA SER A 92 -1.93 -10.70 -5.35
C SER A 92 -1.78 -12.14 -5.85
N GLN A 93 -2.87 -12.87 -6.16
CA GLN A 93 -2.81 -14.32 -6.43
C GLN A 93 -3.60 -14.81 -7.66
N ALA A 94 -3.06 -15.90 -8.22
CA ALA A 94 -3.15 -16.37 -9.60
C ALA A 94 -4.40 -17.19 -9.99
N ALA A 95 -5.31 -17.50 -9.06
CA ALA A 95 -6.52 -18.25 -9.40
C ALA A 95 -7.59 -17.31 -9.99
N GLY A 96 -7.46 -17.03 -11.29
CA GLY A 96 -8.45 -16.28 -12.05
C GLY A 96 -8.30 -14.77 -12.02
N PHE A 97 -7.04 -14.29 -11.93
CA PHE A 97 -6.57 -12.90 -12.09
C PHE A 97 -7.69 -11.85 -12.03
N LYS A 98 -7.84 -11.24 -10.85
CA LYS A 98 -8.85 -10.21 -10.63
C LYS A 98 -8.19 -8.84 -10.66
N GLN A 99 -8.79 -7.95 -11.44
CA GLN A 99 -8.43 -6.56 -11.48
C GLN A 99 -9.69 -5.72 -11.69
N SER A 100 -9.61 -4.45 -11.30
CA SER A 100 -10.61 -3.47 -11.71
C SER A 100 -10.57 -3.28 -13.24
N THR A 101 -11.63 -2.68 -13.80
CA THR A 101 -11.57 -2.22 -15.19
C THR A 101 -10.50 -1.13 -15.29
N PRO A 102 -9.45 -1.30 -16.14
CA PRO A 102 -8.41 -0.29 -16.26
C PRO A 102 -8.99 1.04 -16.73
N THR A 103 -8.56 2.13 -16.10
CA THR A 103 -8.94 3.48 -16.49
C THR A 103 -7.74 4.19 -17.09
N THR A 104 -7.84 4.57 -18.36
CA THR A 104 -6.80 5.34 -19.04
C THR A 104 -7.25 6.77 -19.25
N LYS A 105 -6.46 7.74 -18.78
CA LYS A 105 -6.72 9.17 -18.95
C LYS A 105 -5.44 9.93 -19.30
N PRO A 106 -5.55 11.01 -20.09
CA PRO A 106 -4.42 11.88 -20.38
C PRO A 106 -3.98 12.67 -19.15
N ASP A 107 -2.76 13.18 -19.17
CA ASP A 107 -2.18 14.06 -18.16
C ASP A 107 -2.79 15.47 -18.13
N THR A 108 -3.88 15.71 -18.86
CA THR A 108 -4.70 16.93 -18.71
C THR A 108 -5.58 16.89 -17.44
N GLN A 109 -5.69 15.74 -16.79
CA GLN A 109 -6.41 15.54 -15.53
C GLN A 109 -5.40 15.26 -14.42
N LYS A 110 -5.47 15.98 -13.30
CA LYS A 110 -4.53 15.84 -12.18
C LYS A 110 -4.59 14.45 -11.54
N ASP A 111 -5.81 13.94 -11.35
CA ASP A 111 -6.08 12.70 -10.65
C ASP A 111 -6.83 11.72 -11.57
N VAL A 112 -6.46 10.43 -11.50
CA VAL A 112 -7.06 9.36 -12.29
C VAL A 112 -7.28 8.15 -11.38
N SER A 113 -8.51 7.62 -11.36
CA SER A 113 -8.82 6.50 -10.46
C SER A 113 -9.50 5.34 -11.16
N SER A 114 -9.29 4.15 -10.61
CA SER A 114 -10.06 2.93 -10.90
C SER A 114 -10.36 2.21 -9.59
N ALA A 115 -11.51 1.53 -9.51
CA ALA A 115 -11.97 0.91 -8.28
C ALA A 115 -12.58 -0.47 -8.51
N ILE A 116 -12.51 -1.32 -7.49
CA ILE A 116 -13.17 -2.63 -7.43
C ILE A 116 -13.58 -2.93 -5.99
N ASP A 117 -14.63 -3.74 -5.83
CA ASP A 117 -15.04 -4.26 -4.52
C ASP A 117 -13.90 -5.09 -3.90
N VAL A 118 -13.59 -4.83 -2.62
CA VAL A 118 -12.51 -5.49 -1.88
C VAL A 118 -12.67 -7.01 -1.80
N HIS A 119 -13.90 -7.53 -1.90
CA HIS A 119 -14.22 -8.95 -1.85
C HIS A 119 -14.33 -9.60 -3.24
N ALA A 120 -13.94 -8.88 -4.31
CA ALA A 120 -13.96 -9.43 -5.68
C ALA A 120 -12.89 -10.50 -5.94
N ALA A 121 -11.97 -10.71 -5.01
CA ALA A 121 -10.94 -11.74 -5.01
C ALA A 121 -10.92 -12.48 -3.66
N THR A 122 -10.27 -13.63 -3.61
CA THR A 122 -10.01 -14.33 -2.33
C THR A 122 -8.60 -14.91 -2.40
N PRO A 123 -7.69 -14.52 -1.48
CA PRO A 123 -7.89 -13.58 -0.38
C PRO A 123 -8.08 -12.11 -0.85
N ASP A 124 -8.57 -11.25 0.05
CA ASP A 124 -8.77 -9.79 -0.17
C ASP A 124 -7.43 -9.05 -0.15
N GLN A 125 -6.54 -9.43 -1.05
CA GLN A 125 -5.17 -8.91 -1.14
C GLN A 125 -5.02 -8.11 -2.43
N TRP A 126 -4.83 -6.81 -2.31
CA TRP A 126 -4.87 -5.89 -3.44
C TRP A 126 -3.72 -4.89 -3.40
N LEU A 127 -3.22 -4.57 -4.58
CA LEU A 127 -2.25 -3.50 -4.83
C LEU A 127 -2.80 -2.54 -5.89
N ALA A 128 -2.44 -1.27 -5.80
CA ALA A 128 -2.74 -0.26 -6.81
C ALA A 128 -1.58 -0.13 -7.83
N GLU A 129 -1.89 -0.22 -9.12
CA GLU A 129 -0.90 -0.11 -10.22
C GLU A 129 -1.19 1.11 -11.11
N ALA A 130 -0.11 1.67 -11.65
CA ALA A 130 -0.18 2.66 -12.72
C ALA A 130 0.89 2.40 -13.78
N VAL A 131 0.50 2.58 -15.04
CA VAL A 131 1.39 2.47 -16.20
C VAL A 131 1.33 3.76 -17.01
N VAL A 132 2.47 4.42 -17.17
CA VAL A 132 2.66 5.57 -18.08
C VAL A 132 3.57 5.12 -19.21
N ASN A 133 3.07 5.15 -20.45
CA ASN A 133 3.73 4.55 -21.62
C ASN A 133 4.04 3.05 -21.43
N TYR A 134 5.29 2.70 -21.10
CA TYR A 134 5.77 1.34 -20.85
C TYR A 134 6.34 1.17 -19.42
N CYS A 135 6.19 2.20 -18.59
CA CYS A 135 6.73 2.27 -17.24
C CYS A 135 5.63 2.00 -16.23
N GLY A 136 5.72 0.86 -15.54
CA GLY A 136 4.79 0.46 -14.50
C GLY A 136 5.36 0.76 -13.11
N THR A 137 4.53 1.25 -12.20
CA THR A 137 4.82 1.34 -10.76
C THR A 137 3.62 0.81 -10.00
N HIS A 138 3.83 0.41 -8.75
CA HIS A 138 2.73 0.03 -7.89
C HIS A 138 2.98 0.43 -6.44
N GLY A 139 1.87 0.69 -5.74
CA GLY A 139 1.87 0.93 -4.31
C GLY A 139 2.09 -0.36 -3.51
N THR A 140 1.86 -0.23 -2.22
CA THR A 140 1.92 -1.34 -1.27
C THR A 140 0.85 -2.39 -1.57
N LEU A 141 1.22 -3.67 -1.57
CA LEU A 141 0.25 -4.76 -1.56
C LEU A 141 -0.30 -4.94 -0.14
N HIS A 142 -1.60 -4.74 0.01
CA HIS A 142 -2.29 -4.78 1.30
C HIS A 142 -3.23 -5.99 1.42
N ASP A 143 -3.23 -6.62 2.59
CA ASP A 143 -4.16 -7.68 2.98
C ASP A 143 -5.27 -7.11 3.85
N TYR A 144 -6.46 -6.94 3.25
CA TYR A 144 -7.61 -6.37 3.95
C TYR A 144 -8.23 -7.30 4.99
N SER A 145 -7.86 -8.58 5.00
CA SER A 145 -8.38 -9.53 6.00
C SER A 145 -7.72 -9.37 7.38
N ASN A 146 -6.50 -8.83 7.42
CA ASN A 146 -5.72 -8.67 8.65
C ASN A 146 -5.05 -7.28 8.79
N GLY A 147 -5.19 -6.40 7.81
CA GLY A 147 -4.59 -5.06 7.79
C GLY A 147 -3.09 -5.06 7.53
N GLY A 148 -2.53 -6.17 7.05
CA GLY A 148 -1.10 -6.36 6.86
C GLY A 148 -0.59 -5.84 5.51
N THR A 149 0.67 -5.44 5.48
CA THR A 149 1.43 -5.20 4.24
C THR A 149 2.14 -6.49 3.84
N LEU A 150 1.99 -6.89 2.58
CA LEU A 150 2.61 -8.11 2.04
C LEU A 150 3.81 -7.83 1.14
N ASP A 151 3.80 -6.71 0.42
CA ASP A 151 4.86 -6.31 -0.51
C ASP A 151 4.79 -4.80 -0.81
N GLY A 152 5.85 -4.25 -1.40
CA GLY A 152 5.91 -2.89 -1.91
C GLY A 152 6.03 -1.80 -0.83
N PRO A 153 6.01 -0.52 -1.25
CA PRO A 153 5.76 -0.04 -2.61
C PRO A 153 6.93 -0.35 -3.56
N HIS A 154 6.70 -0.27 -4.87
CA HIS A 154 7.73 -0.43 -5.90
C HIS A 154 7.84 0.83 -6.76
N PRO A 155 8.66 1.80 -6.32
CA PRO A 155 8.97 2.97 -7.10
C PRO A 155 9.75 2.60 -8.36
N THR A 156 9.42 3.21 -9.50
CA THR A 156 10.01 2.85 -10.80
C THR A 156 10.74 4.02 -11.42
N HIS A 157 11.95 3.74 -11.88
CA HIS A 157 12.74 4.65 -12.71
C HIS A 157 12.81 4.15 -14.15
N CYS A 158 12.20 4.94 -15.02
CA CYS A 158 12.46 5.03 -16.44
C CYS A 158 13.04 6.42 -16.75
#